data_AF-A0A5E4ADR9-F1
#
_entry.id   AF-A0A5E4ADR9-F1
#
_cell.length_a   1.000
_cell.length_b   1.000
_cell.length_c   1.000
_cell.angle_alpha   90.00
_cell.angle_beta   90.00
_cell.angle_gamma   90.00
#
_symmetry.space_group_name_H-M   'P 1'
#
loop_
_entity.id
_entity.type
_entity.pdbx_description
1 polymer ?
#
loop_
_entity_poly.entity_id
_entity_poly.type
_entity_poly.pdbx_seq_one_letter_code
_entity_poly.pdbx_strand_id
1 'polypeptide(L)'
;MSCNNKLGSSGEPIAAAAAAAKRLPSMRLLKWLTFLAHWVVTWAEPGKFWHISDLHLDPNYTVSKDPLRVCPSAGSQPVPNAGLWGDYLCDSPWVLINSSIYAMKEIEPEPDFILWTGDDTPHVPNERLGEAAVLEIVERLTSLLREVFPGAFYSEKLPGPSRAGRIMVLNTNLYYSNNEQTAGMADPGLQFQWLEDVLTNASQAGEMVYIIGHVPPGFFEKTRNKPWFREDFNEEYLKLVRKHHRVIAGQFFGHHHTDSFRMFYDDAGAPISVMFLTPGVTPWKTTLPGVVNGANNPGIRVLEYDRATLKLQDMVTYFMNLSLANSQESPRWELEYRLTEAYGVPDAGARSMHSALTRIATNQGTLQRYYVYNSVSYDLASCGEPCRTEHVCAIQQVAFDAYATCLQAFATAPEPLLPLLLASFLGLHALLAP
;
A
#
# COMPACT_ATOMS: atom_id res chain seq x y z
N MET A 1 -55.16 -73.88 6.60
CA MET A 1 -54.08 -72.88 6.84
C MET A 1 -52.96 -73.60 7.58
N SER A 2 -52.13 -74.34 6.84
CA SER A 2 -50.78 -73.94 6.40
C SER A 2 -49.87 -73.64 7.61
N CYS A 3 -49.17 -74.65 8.15
CA CYS A 3 -47.85 -75.18 7.73
C CYS A 3 -46.68 -74.26 8.12
N ASN A 4 -45.51 -74.71 8.54
CA ASN A 4 -44.97 -75.96 9.09
C ASN A 4 -43.45 -75.69 9.28
N ASN A 5 -42.82 -76.30 10.29
CA ASN A 5 -41.46 -76.86 10.23
C ASN A 5 -40.23 -75.90 10.07
N LYS A 6 -39.03 -76.16 10.58
CA LYS A 6 -38.42 -77.25 11.36
C LYS A 6 -36.93 -76.90 11.64
N LEU A 7 -36.38 -77.54 12.69
CA LEU A 7 -35.00 -78.08 12.83
C LEU A 7 -33.81 -77.08 12.87
N GLY A 8 -32.82 -77.21 13.76
CA GLY A 8 -32.58 -78.20 14.80
C GLY A 8 -31.08 -78.37 15.09
N SER A 9 -30.76 -78.62 16.37
CA SER A 9 -29.54 -79.26 16.92
C SER A 9 -28.23 -78.47 16.81
N SER A 10 -27.25 -78.55 17.72
CA SER A 10 -26.93 -79.49 18.81
C SER A 10 -25.94 -78.78 19.75
N GLY A 11 -25.94 -79.05 21.06
CA GLY A 11 -24.87 -79.90 21.60
C GLY A 11 -23.96 -79.14 22.58
N GLU A 12 -24.36 -79.16 23.84
CA GLU A 12 -23.62 -78.94 25.10
C GLU A 12 -22.42 -79.96 25.24
N PRO A 13 -21.58 -80.05 26.32
CA PRO A 13 -21.45 -79.23 27.56
C PRO A 13 -20.02 -79.22 28.25
N ILE A 14 -19.95 -78.69 29.49
CA ILE A 14 -19.06 -79.00 30.67
C ILE A 14 -17.54 -78.78 30.65
N ALA A 15 -17.05 -77.93 31.59
CA ALA A 15 -16.16 -78.28 32.73
C ALA A 15 -15.51 -77.00 33.31
N ALA A 16 -15.96 -76.48 34.46
CA ALA A 16 -15.57 -76.90 35.82
C ALA A 16 -14.10 -76.62 36.17
N ALA A 17 -13.85 -75.63 37.05
CA ALA A 17 -13.20 -75.84 38.35
C ALA A 17 -12.88 -74.50 39.04
N ALA A 18 -13.36 -74.39 40.28
CA ALA A 18 -13.01 -73.36 41.24
C ALA A 18 -11.60 -73.57 41.80
N ALA A 19 -10.92 -72.49 42.24
CA ALA A 19 -10.30 -72.42 43.57
C ALA A 19 -9.54 -71.10 43.84
N ALA A 20 -9.86 -70.52 44.99
CA ALA A 20 -8.95 -69.98 46.01
C ALA A 20 -8.05 -68.74 45.72
N ALA A 21 -8.53 -67.61 46.23
CA ALA A 21 -7.86 -66.60 47.05
C ALA A 21 -6.32 -66.63 47.21
N LYS A 22 -5.68 -65.48 46.93
CA LYS A 22 -4.72 -64.81 47.84
C LYS A 22 -4.53 -63.34 47.44
N ARG A 23 -4.30 -62.51 48.46
CA ARG A 23 -4.33 -61.04 48.46
C ARG A 23 -2.89 -60.46 48.40
N LEU A 24 -2.75 -59.35 47.66
CA LEU A 24 -1.68 -58.30 47.63
C LEU A 24 -0.31 -58.64 46.98
N PRO A 25 0.43 -57.66 46.38
CA PRO A 25 0.34 -56.21 46.57
C PRO A 25 0.18 -55.35 45.30
N SER A 26 -0.23 -54.10 45.53
CA SER A 26 -0.22 -52.97 44.60
C SER A 26 1.17 -52.77 43.98
N MET A 27 1.28 -52.93 42.66
CA MET A 27 2.39 -52.40 41.86
C MET A 27 1.82 -51.48 40.78
N ARG A 28 2.32 -50.25 40.81
CA ARG A 28 2.04 -49.13 39.91
C ARG A 28 2.19 -49.59 38.45
N LEU A 29 1.07 -49.70 37.73
CA LEU A 29 1.09 -49.71 36.28
C LEU A 29 1.19 -48.26 35.82
N LEU A 30 2.40 -47.87 35.46
CA LEU A 30 2.75 -46.63 34.78
C LEU A 30 1.92 -46.55 33.49
N LYS A 31 0.75 -45.91 33.56
CA LYS A 31 0.02 -45.45 32.37
C LYS A 31 0.86 -44.33 31.77
N TRP A 32 1.65 -44.69 30.77
CA TRP A 32 2.10 -43.79 29.73
C TRP A 32 0.87 -43.20 29.04
N LEU A 33 0.26 -42.18 29.66
CA LEU A 33 -0.46 -41.15 28.93
C LEU A 33 0.64 -40.23 28.40
N THR A 34 1.09 -40.56 27.19
CA THR A 34 1.90 -39.67 26.37
C THR A 34 1.25 -38.29 26.36
N PHE A 35 1.96 -37.33 26.94
CA PHE A 35 1.72 -35.90 26.79
C PHE A 35 1.83 -35.54 25.29
N LEU A 36 0.76 -35.77 24.52
CA LEU A 36 0.47 -34.97 23.34
C LEU A 36 -0.37 -33.78 23.80
N ALA A 37 0.26 -32.95 24.65
CA ALA A 37 -0.13 -31.56 24.76
C ALA A 37 0.03 -31.00 23.35
N HIS A 38 -1.10 -30.85 22.67
CA HIS A 38 -1.18 -30.21 21.39
C HIS A 38 -0.52 -28.84 21.57
N TRP A 39 0.63 -28.66 20.93
CA TRP A 39 1.10 -27.34 20.56
C TRP A 39 0.09 -26.83 19.54
N VAL A 40 -1.07 -26.39 20.01
CA VAL A 40 -1.88 -25.44 19.26
C VAL A 40 -1.05 -24.18 19.30
N VAL A 41 -0.16 -24.03 18.32
CA VAL A 41 0.33 -22.72 17.93
C VAL A 41 -0.93 -21.99 17.47
N THR A 42 -1.55 -21.27 18.39
CA THR A 42 -2.55 -20.28 18.05
C THR A 42 -1.77 -19.23 17.26
N TRP A 43 -1.86 -19.30 15.93
CA TRP A 43 -1.41 -18.20 15.10
C TRP A 43 -2.31 -17.04 15.50
N ALA A 44 -1.73 -16.05 16.19
CA ALA A 44 -2.46 -14.83 16.48
C ALA A 44 -2.81 -14.20 15.14
N GLU A 45 -4.10 -13.92 14.92
CA GLU A 45 -4.56 -13.21 13.73
C GLU A 45 -3.76 -11.91 13.56
N PRO A 46 -3.33 -11.58 12.33
CA PRO A 46 -2.55 -10.38 12.06
C PRO A 46 -3.35 -9.14 12.50
N GLY A 47 -2.63 -8.12 12.96
CA GLY A 47 -3.21 -6.80 13.13
C GLY A 47 -3.49 -6.18 11.76
N LYS A 48 -4.47 -5.30 11.70
CA LYS A 48 -4.83 -4.59 10.48
C LYS A 48 -5.02 -3.12 10.73
N PHE A 49 -4.59 -2.29 9.78
CA PHE A 49 -4.87 -0.87 9.80
C PHE A 49 -5.14 -0.33 8.41
N TRP A 50 -6.01 0.67 8.32
CA TRP A 50 -6.24 1.39 7.08
C TRP A 50 -5.15 2.45 6.87
N HIS A 51 -4.79 2.70 5.62
CA HIS A 51 -4.07 3.88 5.17
C HIS A 51 -4.87 4.54 4.06
N ILE A 52 -5.36 5.75 4.33
CA ILE A 52 -6.08 6.61 3.39
C ILE A 52 -5.38 7.96 3.28
N SER A 53 -5.48 8.59 2.11
CA SER A 53 -4.84 9.87 1.84
C SER A 53 -5.52 10.57 0.66
N ASP A 54 -5.27 11.87 0.54
CA ASP A 54 -5.57 12.66 -0.67
C ASP A 54 -7.06 12.53 -1.04
N LEU A 55 -7.92 12.89 -0.09
CA LEU A 55 -9.36 12.83 -0.23
C LEU A 55 -9.88 13.95 -1.13
N HIS A 56 -9.26 15.14 -1.07
CA HIS A 56 -9.59 16.35 -1.83
C HIS A 56 -11.10 16.50 -2.10
N LEU A 57 -11.86 16.92 -1.10
CA LEU A 57 -13.27 17.25 -1.26
C LEU A 57 -13.43 18.50 -2.13
N ASP A 58 -14.07 18.37 -3.28
CA ASP A 58 -14.64 19.52 -3.99
C ASP A 58 -16.08 19.77 -3.50
N PRO A 59 -16.31 20.77 -2.63
CA PRO A 59 -17.63 21.04 -2.08
C PRO A 59 -18.62 21.58 -3.13
N ASN A 60 -18.11 22.03 -4.28
CA ASN A 60 -18.88 22.62 -5.37
C ASN A 60 -19.03 21.68 -6.56
N TYR A 61 -18.68 20.38 -6.42
CA TYR A 61 -18.97 19.39 -7.45
C TYR A 61 -20.47 19.26 -7.67
N THR A 62 -20.90 19.43 -8.91
CA THR A 62 -22.30 19.26 -9.33
C THR A 62 -22.38 18.60 -10.69
N VAL A 63 -23.28 17.62 -10.85
CA VAL A 63 -23.61 17.10 -12.18
C VAL A 63 -24.36 18.19 -12.97
N SER A 64 -23.68 18.79 -13.95
CA SER A 64 -24.16 19.92 -14.73
C SER A 64 -24.19 19.60 -16.23
N LYS A 65 -25.15 20.19 -16.95
CA LYS A 65 -25.18 20.17 -18.42
C LYS A 65 -24.14 21.11 -19.05
N ASP A 66 -23.67 22.08 -18.28
CA ASP A 66 -22.59 22.99 -18.67
C ASP A 66 -21.26 22.39 -18.20
N PRO A 67 -20.40 21.90 -19.13
CA PRO A 67 -19.15 21.22 -18.79
C PRO A 67 -18.14 22.09 -18.02
N LEU A 68 -18.30 23.43 -18.03
CA LEU A 68 -17.43 24.35 -17.30
C LEU A 68 -17.95 24.69 -15.90
N ARG A 69 -19.09 24.11 -15.49
CA ARG A 69 -19.72 24.32 -14.18
C ARG A 69 -19.92 23.04 -13.39
N VAL A 70 -19.14 22.01 -13.70
CA VAL A 70 -19.17 20.75 -12.96
C VAL A 70 -18.40 20.87 -11.65
N CYS A 71 -17.13 21.27 -11.71
CA CYS A 71 -16.26 21.37 -10.56
C CYS A 71 -15.23 22.49 -10.76
N PRO A 72 -14.96 23.33 -9.76
CA PRO A 72 -13.90 24.32 -9.83
C PRO A 72 -12.49 23.70 -9.93
N SER A 73 -12.29 22.48 -9.41
CA SER A 73 -10.98 21.80 -9.42
C SER A 73 -10.46 21.43 -10.82
N ALA A 74 -11.35 21.34 -11.82
CA ALA A 74 -10.96 21.15 -13.23
C ALA A 74 -10.37 22.43 -13.86
N GLY A 75 -10.48 23.58 -13.17
CA GLY A 75 -10.06 24.87 -13.67
C GLY A 75 -10.88 25.29 -14.89
N SER A 76 -10.22 25.41 -16.05
CA SER A 76 -10.85 25.77 -17.32
C SER A 76 -11.12 24.57 -18.24
N GLN A 77 -10.85 23.35 -17.78
CA GLN A 77 -11.04 22.14 -18.58
C GLN A 77 -12.54 21.79 -18.62
N PRO A 78 -13.13 21.53 -19.80
CA PRO A 78 -14.52 21.09 -19.89
C PRO A 78 -14.65 19.66 -19.37
N VAL A 79 -15.65 19.43 -18.51
CA VAL A 79 -15.98 18.13 -17.93
C VAL A 79 -17.30 17.61 -18.52
N PRO A 80 -17.28 16.99 -19.71
CA PRO A 80 -18.50 16.50 -20.35
C PRO A 80 -19.00 15.22 -19.66
N ASN A 81 -20.32 15.10 -19.52
CA ASN A 81 -20.97 13.88 -18.98
C ASN A 81 -20.47 13.46 -17.58
N ALA A 82 -20.22 14.44 -16.71
CA ALA A 82 -19.87 14.22 -15.31
C ALA A 82 -20.87 13.27 -14.63
N GLY A 83 -20.37 12.27 -13.91
CA GLY A 83 -21.21 11.29 -13.20
C GLY A 83 -21.39 11.64 -11.73
N LEU A 84 -22.26 10.91 -11.03
CA LEU A 84 -22.53 11.15 -9.61
C LEU A 84 -21.28 10.95 -8.73
N TRP A 85 -20.44 9.98 -9.07
CA TRP A 85 -19.33 9.53 -8.23
C TRP A 85 -18.04 10.31 -8.45
N GLY A 86 -18.05 11.32 -9.33
CA GLY A 86 -16.88 12.13 -9.67
C GLY A 86 -16.54 12.05 -11.16
N ASP A 87 -15.45 12.74 -11.52
CA ASP A 87 -14.88 12.73 -12.87
C ASP A 87 -13.35 12.80 -12.73
N TYR A 88 -12.60 12.19 -13.65
CA TYR A 88 -11.13 12.21 -13.59
C TYR A 88 -10.52 13.60 -13.77
N LEU A 89 -11.26 14.62 -14.20
CA LEU A 89 -10.79 16.02 -14.20
C LEU A 89 -11.10 16.75 -12.90
N CYS A 90 -11.92 16.17 -12.03
CA CYS A 90 -12.38 16.78 -10.81
C CYS A 90 -11.73 16.14 -9.57
N ASP A 91 -11.68 16.92 -8.51
CA ASP A 91 -11.52 16.41 -7.16
C ASP A 91 -12.79 15.69 -6.69
N SER A 92 -12.73 15.01 -5.54
CA SER A 92 -13.79 14.12 -5.10
C SER A 92 -15.05 14.87 -4.70
N PRO A 93 -16.24 14.49 -5.22
CA PRO A 93 -17.49 14.90 -4.58
C PRO A 93 -17.66 14.22 -3.22
N TRP A 94 -18.47 14.81 -2.34
CA TRP A 94 -18.78 14.23 -1.03
C TRP A 94 -19.26 12.78 -1.10
N VAL A 95 -20.06 12.42 -2.11
CA VAL A 95 -20.59 11.07 -2.25
C VAL A 95 -19.51 10.02 -2.52
N LEU A 96 -18.41 10.40 -3.17
CA LEU A 96 -17.25 9.52 -3.39
C LEU A 96 -16.50 9.27 -2.09
N ILE A 97 -16.19 10.34 -1.36
CA ILE A 97 -15.53 10.23 -0.05
C ILE A 97 -16.38 9.43 0.92
N ASN A 98 -17.68 9.73 1.00
CA ASN A 98 -18.59 8.96 1.83
C ASN A 98 -18.58 7.48 1.44
N SER A 99 -18.65 7.17 0.14
CA SER A 99 -18.57 5.80 -0.38
C SER A 99 -17.27 5.10 0.03
N SER A 100 -16.11 5.77 -0.02
CA SER A 100 -14.83 5.16 0.38
C SER A 100 -14.78 4.81 1.87
N ILE A 101 -15.23 5.71 2.74
CA ILE A 101 -15.21 5.47 4.20
C ILE A 101 -16.19 4.35 4.59
N TYR A 102 -17.36 4.27 3.95
CA TYR A 102 -18.29 3.15 4.18
C TYR A 102 -17.79 1.83 3.59
N ALA A 103 -17.08 1.85 2.46
CA ALA A 103 -16.44 0.66 1.91
C ALA A 103 -15.33 0.14 2.84
N MET A 104 -14.53 1.03 3.44
CA MET A 104 -13.56 0.63 4.48
C MET A 104 -14.25 -0.10 5.63
N LYS A 105 -15.41 0.40 6.10
CA LYS A 105 -16.18 -0.23 7.17
C LYS A 105 -16.76 -1.59 6.77
N GLU A 106 -17.16 -1.75 5.51
CA GLU A 106 -17.66 -3.03 5.00
C GLU A 106 -16.53 -4.07 4.91
N ILE A 107 -15.33 -3.66 4.47
CA ILE A 107 -14.19 -4.54 4.25
C ILE A 107 -13.49 -4.94 5.55
N GLU A 108 -13.18 -3.97 6.41
CA GLU A 108 -12.53 -4.18 7.71
C GLU A 108 -13.13 -3.19 8.74
N PRO A 109 -14.21 -3.60 9.43
CA PRO A 109 -14.93 -2.74 10.38
C PRO A 109 -14.19 -2.50 11.70
N GLU A 110 -13.26 -3.38 12.07
CA GLU A 110 -12.55 -3.34 13.35
C GLU A 110 -11.02 -3.27 13.16
N PRO A 111 -10.51 -2.27 12.43
CA PRO A 111 -9.07 -2.07 12.30
C PRO A 111 -8.47 -1.70 13.66
N ASP A 112 -7.22 -2.07 13.90
CA ASP A 112 -6.50 -1.65 15.11
C ASP A 112 -6.33 -0.12 15.14
N PHE A 113 -6.17 0.49 13.96
CA PHE A 113 -6.13 1.93 13.75
C PHE A 113 -6.32 2.35 12.28
N ILE A 114 -6.41 3.66 12.03
CA ILE A 114 -6.44 4.27 10.70
C ILE A 114 -5.31 5.30 10.60
N LEU A 115 -4.53 5.23 9.54
CA LEU A 115 -3.58 6.26 9.11
C LEU A 115 -4.27 7.13 8.07
N TRP A 116 -4.42 8.42 8.38
CA TRP A 116 -4.93 9.42 7.45
C TRP A 116 -3.84 10.48 7.24
N THR A 117 -3.26 10.50 6.04
CA THR A 117 -2.09 11.33 5.71
C THR A 117 -2.43 12.65 5.03
N GLY A 118 -3.66 13.16 5.22
CA GLY A 118 -4.07 14.52 4.85
C GLY A 118 -4.48 14.71 3.39
N ASP A 119 -4.38 15.96 2.95
CA ASP A 119 -4.86 16.52 1.67
C ASP A 119 -6.37 16.39 1.43
N ASP A 120 -7.08 17.28 2.12
CA ASP A 120 -8.53 17.25 2.29
C ASP A 120 -9.27 18.20 1.33
N THR A 121 -8.60 19.27 0.89
CA THR A 121 -9.21 20.41 0.20
C THR A 121 -8.97 20.35 -1.32
N PRO A 122 -9.81 20.97 -2.16
CA PRO A 122 -9.70 20.83 -3.60
C PRO A 122 -8.55 21.65 -4.19
N HIS A 123 -8.07 21.24 -5.36
CA HIS A 123 -7.11 21.93 -6.21
C HIS A 123 -7.74 23.17 -6.85
N VAL A 124 -7.82 24.27 -6.09
CA VAL A 124 -8.32 25.55 -6.56
C VAL A 124 -7.37 26.69 -6.20
N PRO A 125 -7.42 27.84 -6.90
CA PRO A 125 -6.64 29.01 -6.50
C PRO A 125 -6.99 29.46 -5.07
N ASN A 126 -5.99 29.95 -4.34
CA ASN A 126 -6.13 30.40 -2.94
C ASN A 126 -7.26 31.44 -2.76
N GLU A 127 -7.51 32.29 -3.75
CA GLU A 127 -8.57 33.30 -3.71
C GLU A 127 -9.98 32.68 -3.64
N ARG A 128 -10.11 31.40 -3.96
CA ARG A 128 -11.36 30.63 -3.90
C ARG A 128 -11.45 29.69 -2.69
N LEU A 129 -10.40 29.60 -1.87
CA LEU A 129 -10.33 28.72 -0.71
C LEU A 129 -9.73 29.45 0.48
N GLY A 130 -10.59 30.10 1.27
CA GLY A 130 -10.18 30.77 2.50
C GLY A 130 -9.99 29.81 3.67
N GLU A 131 -9.28 30.27 4.71
CA GLU A 131 -8.96 29.51 5.93
C GLU A 131 -10.19 28.84 6.57
N ALA A 132 -11.31 29.56 6.67
CA ALA A 132 -12.54 29.01 7.25
C ALA A 132 -13.08 27.80 6.46
N ALA A 133 -13.01 27.85 5.12
CA ALA A 133 -13.44 26.74 4.27
C ALA A 133 -12.48 25.54 4.38
N VAL A 134 -11.18 25.79 4.53
CA VAL A 134 -10.19 24.73 4.82
C VAL A 134 -10.56 24.01 6.12
N LEU A 135 -10.75 24.76 7.21
CA LEU A 135 -11.09 24.19 8.52
C LEU A 135 -12.44 23.45 8.51
N GLU A 136 -13.44 23.98 7.80
CA GLU A 136 -14.74 23.32 7.66
C GLU A 136 -14.62 21.97 6.93
N ILE A 137 -13.84 21.90 5.85
CA ILE A 137 -13.61 20.65 5.12
C ILE A 137 -12.91 19.61 6.01
N VAL A 138 -11.83 20.02 6.71
CA VAL A 138 -11.10 19.15 7.64
C VAL A 138 -12.02 18.64 8.76
N GLU A 139 -12.83 19.52 9.36
CA GLU A 139 -13.79 19.16 10.40
C GLU A 139 -14.83 18.17 9.89
N ARG A 140 -15.33 18.38 8.67
CA ARG A 140 -16.34 17.52 8.03
C ARG A 140 -15.81 16.11 7.78
N LEU A 141 -14.59 15.98 7.25
CA LEU A 141 -13.95 14.68 7.02
C LEU A 141 -13.60 13.97 8.33
N THR A 142 -13.09 14.74 9.31
CA THR A 142 -12.83 14.23 10.67
C THR A 142 -14.10 13.68 11.30
N SER A 143 -15.23 14.39 11.13
CA SER A 143 -16.53 13.98 11.67
C SER A 143 -17.04 12.69 11.02
N LEU A 144 -16.92 12.56 9.69
CA LEU A 144 -17.28 11.33 8.97
C LEU A 144 -16.48 10.12 9.49
N LEU A 145 -15.16 10.25 9.63
CA LEU A 145 -14.32 9.17 10.16
C LEU A 145 -14.73 8.78 11.58
N ARG A 146 -15.01 9.76 12.45
CA ARG A 146 -15.46 9.52 13.83
C ARG A 146 -16.83 8.85 13.90
N GLU A 147 -17.73 9.21 13.00
CA GLU A 147 -19.07 8.62 12.92
C GLU A 147 -19.01 7.16 12.45
N VAL A 148 -18.23 6.89 11.41
CA VAL A 148 -18.17 5.56 10.79
C VAL A 148 -17.33 4.59 11.64
N PHE A 149 -16.23 5.07 12.24
CA PHE A 149 -15.32 4.30 13.08
C PHE A 149 -15.23 4.86 14.52
N PRO A 150 -16.30 4.72 15.33
CA PRO A 150 -16.28 5.18 16.71
C PRO A 150 -15.27 4.35 17.52
N GLY A 151 -14.25 5.01 18.06
CA GLY A 151 -13.21 4.36 18.89
C GLY A 151 -11.88 4.08 18.19
N ALA A 152 -11.76 4.33 16.88
CA ALA A 152 -10.50 4.18 16.13
C ALA A 152 -9.60 5.44 16.16
N PHE A 153 -9.57 6.16 17.28
CA PHE A 153 -8.75 7.37 17.48
C PHE A 153 -7.82 7.19 18.68
N TYR A 154 -6.55 7.61 18.58
CA TYR A 154 -5.61 7.54 19.70
C TYR A 154 -4.43 8.52 19.55
N SER A 155 -3.72 8.70 20.66
CA SER A 155 -2.49 9.48 20.79
C SER A 155 -1.25 8.58 20.76
N GLU A 156 -0.29 8.86 19.89
CA GLU A 156 1.20 8.67 19.97
C GLU A 156 1.83 7.36 20.54
N LYS A 157 1.06 6.40 21.04
CA LYS A 157 1.43 5.01 21.35
C LYS A 157 0.30 4.11 20.88
N LEU A 158 0.64 3.03 20.17
CA LEU A 158 -0.37 2.13 19.62
C LEU A 158 -1.21 1.52 20.76
N PRO A 159 -2.56 1.60 20.69
CA PRO A 159 -3.42 0.95 21.68
C PRO A 159 -3.35 -0.58 21.56
N GLY A 160 -3.70 -1.29 22.63
CA GLY A 160 -3.89 -2.76 22.59
C GLY A 160 -2.65 -3.61 22.96
N PRO A 161 -2.58 -4.89 22.55
CA PRO A 161 -1.52 -5.83 22.95
C PRO A 161 -0.14 -5.49 22.34
N SER A 162 -0.07 -4.53 21.43
CA SER A 162 1.16 -3.96 20.85
C SER A 162 1.94 -3.16 21.90
N ARG A 163 2.53 -3.85 22.87
CA ARG A 163 3.17 -3.25 24.06
C ARG A 163 4.41 -2.37 23.78
N ALA A 164 4.92 -2.34 22.55
CA ALA A 164 6.15 -1.63 22.17
C ALA A 164 6.09 -1.01 20.76
N GLY A 165 4.96 -0.38 20.40
CA GLY A 165 4.76 0.25 19.09
C GLY A 165 4.37 1.73 19.17
N ARG A 166 4.95 2.55 18.28
CA ARG A 166 4.71 4.00 18.18
C ARG A 166 4.42 4.40 16.75
N ILE A 167 3.51 5.37 16.57
CA ILE A 167 3.34 6.07 15.30
C ILE A 167 3.92 7.47 15.45
N MET A 168 4.74 7.89 14.49
CA MET A 168 5.30 9.23 14.41
C MET A 168 4.64 9.97 13.25
N VAL A 169 3.91 11.04 13.58
CA VAL A 169 3.20 11.86 12.59
C VAL A 169 4.04 13.10 12.26
N LEU A 170 4.55 13.17 11.03
CA LEU A 170 5.39 14.26 10.56
C LEU A 170 4.58 15.29 9.76
N ASN A 171 4.87 16.57 9.99
CA ASN A 171 4.48 17.65 9.11
C ASN A 171 5.58 17.87 8.05
N THR A 172 5.58 17.04 7.01
CA THR A 172 6.57 17.15 5.91
C THR A 172 6.26 18.26 4.91
N ASN A 173 5.12 18.96 5.05
CA ASN A 173 4.83 20.19 4.31
C ASN A 173 5.83 21.30 4.63
N LEU A 174 6.48 21.24 5.81
CA LEU A 174 7.59 22.13 6.17
C LEU A 174 8.78 22.00 5.22
N TYR A 175 8.95 20.84 4.59
CA TYR A 175 10.09 20.55 3.72
C TYR A 175 9.80 20.81 2.24
N TYR A 176 8.53 21.07 1.89
CA TYR A 176 8.12 21.28 0.51
C TYR A 176 8.82 22.51 -0.08
N SER A 177 9.46 22.36 -1.24
CA SER A 177 10.14 23.43 -1.98
C SER A 177 9.27 24.68 -2.22
N ASN A 178 7.96 24.50 -2.41
CA ASN A 178 7.02 25.62 -2.60
C ASN A 178 6.61 26.33 -1.30
N ASN A 179 7.04 25.83 -0.14
CA ASN A 179 6.75 26.47 1.15
C ASN A 179 7.80 27.56 1.42
N GLU A 180 7.43 28.81 1.18
CA GLU A 180 8.30 29.96 1.45
C GLU A 180 8.47 30.27 2.94
N GLN A 181 7.58 29.78 3.82
CA GLN A 181 7.67 30.04 5.26
C GLN A 181 8.88 29.36 5.92
N THR A 182 9.42 28.32 5.29
CA THR A 182 10.57 27.57 5.79
C THR A 182 11.85 27.84 4.99
N ALA A 183 11.84 28.83 4.08
CA ALA A 183 12.99 29.16 3.26
C ALA A 183 14.20 29.56 4.11
N GLY A 184 15.34 28.89 3.89
CA GLY A 184 16.59 29.15 4.61
C GLY A 184 16.64 28.61 6.04
N MET A 185 15.61 27.90 6.52
CA MET A 185 15.63 27.22 7.81
C MET A 185 16.27 25.84 7.67
N ALA A 186 17.24 25.51 8.52
CA ALA A 186 17.88 24.19 8.50
C ALA A 186 17.01 23.09 9.14
N ASP A 187 16.24 23.44 10.19
CA ASP A 187 15.34 22.51 10.88
C ASP A 187 14.04 23.24 11.27
N PRO A 188 13.11 23.47 10.31
CA PRO A 188 11.87 24.19 10.58
C PRO A 188 11.04 23.46 11.65
N GLY A 189 10.74 24.18 12.74
CA GLY A 189 9.99 23.63 13.87
C GLY A 189 10.79 22.66 14.76
N LEU A 190 12.10 22.53 14.57
CA LEU A 190 12.96 21.54 15.24
C LEU A 190 12.47 20.09 15.03
N GLN A 191 11.82 19.83 13.90
CA GLN A 191 11.18 18.55 13.64
C GLN A 191 12.21 17.44 13.37
N PHE A 192 13.37 17.73 12.76
CA PHE A 192 14.44 16.74 12.61
C PHE A 192 15.11 16.41 13.93
N GLN A 193 15.42 17.41 14.76
CA GLN A 193 15.94 17.18 16.11
C GLN A 193 14.95 16.34 16.94
N TRP A 194 13.68 16.71 16.93
CA TRP A 194 12.64 15.96 17.62
C TRP A 194 12.51 14.52 17.09
N LEU A 195 12.56 14.33 15.77
CA LEU A 195 12.50 13.01 15.14
C LEU A 195 13.68 12.14 15.58
N GLU A 196 14.89 12.69 15.61
CA GLU A 196 16.09 12.01 16.10
C GLU A 196 15.96 11.59 17.57
N ASP A 197 15.48 12.49 18.43
CA ASP A 197 15.30 12.23 19.85
C ASP A 197 14.28 11.11 20.09
N VAL A 198 13.14 11.14 19.41
CA VAL A 198 12.09 10.11 19.54
C VAL A 198 12.57 8.75 19.02
N LEU A 199 13.25 8.70 17.88
CA LEU A 199 13.79 7.45 17.34
C LEU A 199 14.91 6.88 18.21
N THR A 200 15.75 7.75 18.81
CA THR A 200 16.75 7.34 19.79
C THR A 200 16.09 6.74 21.03
N ASN A 201 15.05 7.39 21.56
CA ASN A 201 14.30 6.91 22.72
C ASN A 201 13.58 5.58 22.42
N ALA A 202 12.98 5.43 21.23
CA ALA A 202 12.38 4.18 20.79
C ALA A 202 13.41 3.05 20.77
N SER A 203 14.61 3.30 20.25
CA SER A 203 15.70 2.33 20.26
C SER A 203 16.14 1.94 21.68
N GLN A 204 16.19 2.88 22.62
CA GLN A 204 16.55 2.59 24.01
C GLN A 204 15.45 1.81 24.74
N ALA A 205 14.18 2.05 24.38
CA ALA A 205 13.02 1.40 24.94
C ALA A 205 12.67 0.04 24.28
N GLY A 206 13.34 -0.31 23.17
CA GLY A 206 12.99 -1.49 22.38
C GLY A 206 11.64 -1.36 21.67
N GLU A 207 11.19 -0.13 21.39
CA GLU A 207 9.98 0.16 20.63
C GLU A 207 10.26 0.12 19.11
N MET A 208 9.27 -0.33 18.34
CA MET A 208 9.24 -0.21 16.89
C MET A 208 8.34 0.96 16.47
N VAL A 209 8.64 1.57 15.34
CA VAL A 209 8.03 2.82 14.89
C VAL A 209 7.47 2.69 13.47
N TYR A 210 6.25 3.17 13.29
CA TYR A 210 5.74 3.59 11.98
C TYR A 210 5.89 5.10 11.82
N ILE A 211 6.46 5.54 10.70
CA ILE A 211 6.54 6.96 10.35
C ILE A 211 5.45 7.26 9.34
N ILE A 212 4.68 8.31 9.57
CA ILE A 212 3.69 8.80 8.61
C ILE A 212 3.94 10.28 8.32
N GLY A 213 3.63 10.69 7.10
CA GLY A 213 3.66 12.08 6.67
C GLY A 213 2.88 12.25 5.38
N HIS A 214 2.70 13.50 4.94
CA HIS A 214 1.97 13.77 3.70
C HIS A 214 2.90 13.72 2.48
N VAL A 215 3.75 14.75 2.34
CA VAL A 215 4.73 14.87 1.24
C VAL A 215 5.91 13.91 1.47
N PRO A 216 6.22 13.00 0.53
CA PRO A 216 7.36 12.10 0.67
C PRO A 216 8.70 12.73 0.21
N PRO A 217 9.85 12.25 0.73
CA PRO A 217 11.15 12.53 0.16
C PRO A 217 11.34 11.83 -1.19
N GLY A 218 12.39 12.20 -1.92
CA GLY A 218 12.74 11.65 -3.22
C GLY A 218 11.95 12.28 -4.36
N PHE A 219 11.65 11.48 -5.38
CA PHE A 219 11.14 11.95 -6.67
C PHE A 219 9.76 11.37 -6.99
N PHE A 220 8.95 12.15 -7.69
CA PHE A 220 7.68 11.69 -8.25
C PHE A 220 7.93 10.76 -9.44
N GLU A 221 7.35 9.57 -9.44
CA GLU A 221 7.65 8.54 -10.43
C GLU A 221 6.97 8.74 -11.79
N LYS A 222 5.98 9.63 -11.88
CA LYS A 222 5.24 9.93 -13.13
C LYS A 222 5.96 10.94 -14.03
N THR A 223 7.08 11.50 -13.59
CA THR A 223 7.86 12.46 -14.38
C THR A 223 9.33 12.48 -13.93
N ARG A 224 10.20 13.08 -14.74
CA ARG A 224 11.64 13.18 -14.42
C ARG A 224 11.94 14.40 -13.59
N ASN A 225 12.92 14.26 -12.69
CA ASN A 225 13.54 15.37 -11.95
C ASN A 225 12.53 16.22 -11.17
N LYS A 226 11.47 15.61 -10.65
CA LYS A 226 10.49 16.28 -9.79
C LYS A 226 10.56 15.78 -8.35
N PRO A 227 11.39 16.41 -7.51
CA PRO A 227 11.29 16.24 -6.07
C PRO A 227 10.25 17.21 -5.47
N TRP A 228 9.84 16.92 -4.24
CA TRP A 228 9.03 17.82 -3.43
C TRP A 228 9.87 18.51 -2.38
N PHE A 229 10.65 17.73 -1.62
CA PHE A 229 11.53 18.28 -0.60
C PHE A 229 12.60 19.16 -1.24
N ARG A 230 13.01 20.21 -0.50
CA ARG A 230 14.31 20.83 -0.74
C ARG A 230 15.42 19.80 -0.49
N GLU A 231 16.53 19.93 -1.22
CA GLU A 231 17.59 18.92 -1.26
C GLU A 231 18.20 18.65 0.13
N ASP A 232 18.47 19.71 0.88
CA ASP A 232 18.97 19.66 2.27
C ASP A 232 18.04 18.88 3.21
N PHE A 233 16.73 19.12 3.14
CA PHE A 233 15.75 18.38 3.92
C PHE A 233 15.65 16.90 3.50
N ASN A 234 15.80 16.62 2.21
CA ASN A 234 15.81 15.25 1.69
C ASN A 234 17.03 14.47 2.22
N GLU A 235 18.20 15.10 2.24
CA GLU A 235 19.42 14.53 2.79
C GLU A 235 19.33 14.28 4.29
N GLU A 236 18.82 15.23 5.08
CA GLU A 236 18.68 15.07 6.52
C GLU A 236 17.68 13.96 6.86
N TYR A 237 16.56 13.87 6.14
CA TYR A 237 15.61 12.75 6.29
C TYR A 237 16.29 11.40 6.01
N LEU A 238 17.06 11.29 4.92
CA LEU A 238 17.79 10.07 4.58
C LEU A 238 18.81 9.68 5.64
N LYS A 239 19.52 10.66 6.20
CA LYS A 239 20.48 10.46 7.29
C LYS A 239 19.81 9.88 8.53
N LEU A 240 18.66 10.41 8.94
CA LEU A 240 17.90 9.89 10.09
C LEU A 240 17.36 8.49 9.84
N VAL A 241 16.79 8.22 8.66
CA VAL A 241 16.34 6.88 8.30
C VAL A 241 17.51 5.89 8.33
N ARG A 242 18.66 6.21 7.71
CA ARG A 242 19.85 5.34 7.75
C ARG A 242 20.35 5.11 9.16
N LYS A 243 20.36 6.12 10.03
CA LYS A 243 20.81 5.99 11.42
C LYS A 243 19.88 5.12 12.25
N HIS A 244 18.57 5.28 12.09
CA HIS A 244 17.54 4.69 12.97
C HIS A 244 16.75 3.53 12.34
N HIS A 245 17.11 3.06 11.15
CA HIS A 245 16.34 2.05 10.41
C HIS A 245 15.96 0.80 11.21
N ARG A 246 16.76 0.40 12.21
CA ARG A 246 16.49 -0.78 13.05
C ARG A 246 15.21 -0.69 13.88
N VAL A 247 14.75 0.52 14.18
CA VAL A 247 13.48 0.75 14.90
C VAL A 247 12.35 1.18 13.99
N ILE A 248 12.61 1.48 12.71
CA ILE A 248 11.58 1.90 11.75
C ILE A 248 11.02 0.66 11.06
N ALA A 249 9.79 0.28 11.42
CA ALA A 249 9.12 -0.90 10.88
C ALA A 249 8.43 -0.63 9.52
N GLY A 250 8.13 0.63 9.21
CA GLY A 250 7.47 1.04 7.97
C GLY A 250 7.30 2.55 7.89
N GLN A 251 7.17 3.08 6.68
CA GLN A 251 6.91 4.49 6.42
C GLN A 251 5.70 4.63 5.47
N PHE A 252 4.76 5.53 5.75
CA PHE A 252 3.49 5.63 5.02
C PHE A 252 3.18 7.08 4.64
N PHE A 253 3.08 7.34 3.34
CA PHE A 253 2.93 8.68 2.77
C PHE A 253 1.87 8.70 1.67
N GLY A 254 1.44 9.91 1.29
CA GLY A 254 0.46 10.14 0.22
C GLY A 254 1.02 11.09 -0.84
N HIS A 255 0.29 12.17 -1.13
CA HIS A 255 0.65 13.30 -1.99
C HIS A 255 0.73 13.00 -3.49
N HIS A 256 1.20 11.81 -3.88
CA HIS A 256 1.36 11.47 -5.30
C HIS A 256 0.05 11.07 -5.97
N HIS A 257 -0.96 10.69 -5.18
CA HIS A 257 -2.23 10.06 -5.58
C HIS A 257 -2.08 8.70 -6.30
N THR A 258 -0.85 8.31 -6.64
CA THR A 258 -0.49 7.08 -7.32
C THR A 258 0.06 6.03 -6.36
N ASP A 259 -0.11 4.76 -6.72
CA ASP A 259 0.40 3.64 -5.94
C ASP A 259 1.89 3.41 -6.23
N SER A 260 2.74 3.59 -5.22
CA SER A 260 4.17 3.36 -5.37
C SER A 260 4.84 3.03 -4.03
N PHE A 261 6.14 2.78 -4.08
CA PHE A 261 6.97 2.60 -2.88
C PHE A 261 8.36 3.18 -3.10
N ARG A 262 9.12 3.42 -2.03
CA ARG A 262 10.50 3.88 -2.07
C ARG A 262 11.40 2.99 -1.23
N MET A 263 12.54 2.63 -1.80
CA MET A 263 13.55 1.83 -1.12
C MET A 263 14.60 2.72 -0.45
N PHE A 264 15.04 2.29 0.72
CA PHE A 264 16.14 2.93 1.45
C PHE A 264 17.25 1.91 1.66
N TYR A 265 18.48 2.33 1.39
CA TYR A 265 19.68 1.50 1.46
C TYR A 265 20.71 2.10 2.42
N ASP A 266 21.46 1.24 3.10
CA ASP A 266 22.69 1.64 3.79
C ASP A 266 23.86 1.78 2.81
N ASP A 267 25.01 2.20 3.31
CA ASP A 267 26.22 2.44 2.50
C ASP A 267 26.79 1.16 1.87
N ALA A 268 26.41 -0.02 2.41
CA ALA A 268 26.78 -1.32 1.85
C ALA A 268 25.78 -1.80 0.78
N GLY A 269 24.71 -1.03 0.52
CA GLY A 269 23.66 -1.37 -0.45
C GLY A 269 22.62 -2.36 0.09
N ALA A 270 22.58 -2.62 1.40
CA ALA A 270 21.57 -3.49 1.98
C ALA A 270 20.22 -2.73 2.10
N PRO A 271 19.08 -3.35 1.73
CA PRO A 271 17.77 -2.73 1.91
C PRO A 271 17.45 -2.64 3.41
N ILE A 272 17.31 -1.42 3.92
CA ILE A 272 17.16 -1.13 5.35
C ILE A 272 15.77 -0.65 5.75
N SER A 273 15.02 -0.04 4.82
CA SER A 273 13.65 0.42 5.06
C SER A 273 12.88 0.51 3.74
N VAL A 274 11.56 0.57 3.83
CA VAL A 274 10.65 0.80 2.71
C VAL A 274 9.58 1.80 3.12
N MET A 275 9.24 2.68 2.18
CA MET A 275 8.11 3.61 2.29
C MET A 275 7.03 3.20 1.30
N PHE A 276 5.78 3.16 1.75
CA PHE A 276 4.62 2.93 0.93
C PHE A 276 3.92 4.26 0.63
N LEU A 277 3.70 4.53 -0.64
CA LEU A 277 2.94 5.66 -1.15
C LEU A 277 1.56 5.14 -1.52
N THR A 278 0.55 5.53 -0.75
CA THR A 278 -0.83 5.10 -1.00
C THR A 278 -1.46 5.97 -2.08
N PRO A 279 -2.29 5.40 -2.96
CA PRO A 279 -3.05 6.20 -3.90
C PRO A 279 -4.09 7.07 -3.19
N GLY A 280 -4.55 8.10 -3.90
CA GLY A 280 -5.59 9.01 -3.42
C GLY A 280 -7.00 8.46 -3.60
N VAL A 281 -7.93 8.96 -2.80
CA VAL A 281 -9.37 8.80 -3.08
C VAL A 281 -9.79 9.72 -4.22
N THR A 282 -9.16 10.90 -4.34
CA THR A 282 -9.39 11.78 -5.49
C THR A 282 -8.95 11.12 -6.80
N PRO A 283 -9.79 11.16 -7.86
CA PRO A 283 -9.39 10.72 -9.20
C PRO A 283 -8.73 11.84 -10.01
N TRP A 284 -8.51 13.02 -9.41
CA TRP A 284 -8.11 14.24 -10.11
C TRP A 284 -6.87 14.04 -10.98
N LYS A 285 -7.00 14.41 -12.25
CA LYS A 285 -5.92 14.40 -13.24
C LYS A 285 -4.97 15.56 -12.97
N THR A 286 -3.73 15.21 -12.66
CA THR A 286 -2.74 16.23 -12.32
C THR A 286 -2.49 17.23 -13.44
N THR A 287 -2.40 18.50 -13.06
CA THR A 287 -1.99 19.60 -13.93
C THR A 287 -0.46 19.79 -13.95
N LEU A 288 0.30 18.91 -13.30
CA LEU A 288 1.76 19.00 -13.27
C LEU A 288 2.34 18.91 -14.70
N PRO A 289 3.12 19.92 -15.14
CA PRO A 289 3.70 19.91 -16.48
C PRO A 289 4.55 18.66 -16.75
N GLY A 290 4.35 18.05 -17.91
CA GLY A 290 5.09 16.86 -18.34
C GLY A 290 4.44 15.53 -17.96
N VAL A 291 3.42 15.53 -17.09
CA VAL A 291 2.63 14.33 -16.82
C VAL A 291 1.47 14.25 -17.82
N VAL A 292 1.42 13.18 -18.60
CA VAL A 292 0.33 12.90 -19.54
C VAL A 292 -0.62 11.89 -18.90
N ASN A 293 -1.92 12.19 -18.95
CA ASN A 293 -2.97 11.29 -18.45
C ASN A 293 -2.81 10.89 -16.96
N GLY A 294 -2.33 11.81 -16.12
CA GLY A 294 -2.02 11.55 -14.71
C GLY A 294 -3.23 11.58 -13.77
N ALA A 295 -4.29 10.85 -14.11
CA ALA A 295 -5.38 10.54 -13.18
C ALA A 295 -5.18 9.15 -12.58
N ASN A 296 -6.01 8.82 -11.59
CA ASN A 296 -6.09 7.50 -10.98
C ASN A 296 -7.56 7.15 -10.71
N ASN A 297 -7.88 5.87 -10.52
CA ASN A 297 -9.14 5.54 -9.84
C ASN A 297 -9.02 5.85 -8.34
N PRO A 298 -10.15 6.09 -7.65
CA PRO A 298 -10.19 6.18 -6.20
C PRO A 298 -9.68 4.88 -5.55
N GLY A 299 -8.68 5.00 -4.67
CA GLY A 299 -8.07 3.87 -3.96
C GLY A 299 -8.15 3.99 -2.43
N ILE A 300 -8.26 2.86 -1.75
CA ILE A 300 -8.13 2.71 -0.30
C ILE A 300 -7.26 1.49 0.01
N ARG A 301 -6.52 1.51 1.12
CA ARG A 301 -5.53 0.47 1.41
C ARG A 301 -5.60 -0.01 2.84
N VAL A 302 -5.58 -1.32 3.04
CA VAL A 302 -5.42 -1.96 4.35
C VAL A 302 -4.09 -2.70 4.39
N LEU A 303 -3.40 -2.62 5.53
CA LEU A 303 -2.15 -3.30 5.78
C LEU A 303 -2.33 -4.36 6.86
N GLU A 304 -1.65 -5.47 6.70
CA GLU A 304 -1.57 -6.57 7.66
C GLU A 304 -0.21 -6.55 8.34
N TYR A 305 -0.17 -6.66 9.66
CA TYR A 305 1.07 -6.56 10.44
C TYR A 305 1.09 -7.48 11.66
N ASP A 306 2.31 -7.85 12.06
CA ASP A 306 2.54 -8.55 13.32
C ASP A 306 2.43 -7.56 14.49
N ARG A 307 1.40 -7.71 15.32
CA ARG A 307 1.11 -6.80 16.44
C ARG A 307 2.23 -6.70 17.47
N ALA A 308 3.09 -7.71 17.59
CA ALA A 308 4.18 -7.75 18.55
C ALA A 308 5.45 -7.04 18.06
N THR A 309 5.68 -7.03 16.75
CA THR A 309 6.94 -6.58 16.14
C THR A 309 6.78 -5.43 15.15
N LEU A 310 5.54 -5.04 14.81
CA LEU A 310 5.19 -4.10 13.75
C LEU A 310 5.69 -4.50 12.35
N LYS A 311 6.15 -5.73 12.16
CA LYS A 311 6.57 -6.19 10.84
C LYS A 311 5.36 -6.25 9.92
N LEU A 312 5.47 -5.59 8.77
CA LEU A 312 4.45 -5.61 7.73
C LEU A 312 4.44 -6.98 7.05
N GLN A 313 3.29 -7.62 7.09
CA GLN A 313 3.07 -8.95 6.53
C GLN A 313 2.45 -8.85 5.14
N ASP A 314 1.53 -7.93 4.90
CA ASP A 314 0.94 -7.72 3.58
C ASP A 314 0.30 -6.33 3.44
N MET A 315 -0.10 -6.02 2.22
CA MET A 315 -0.81 -4.81 1.84
C MET A 315 -1.85 -5.15 0.78
N VAL A 316 -3.07 -4.69 1.00
CA VAL A 316 -4.21 -4.93 0.10
C VAL A 316 -4.79 -3.60 -0.33
N THR A 317 -4.76 -3.34 -1.63
CA THR A 317 -5.36 -2.14 -2.23
C THR A 317 -6.73 -2.50 -2.79
N TYR A 318 -7.73 -1.71 -2.44
CA TYR A 318 -9.06 -1.75 -3.02
C TYR A 318 -9.29 -0.47 -3.80
N PHE A 319 -10.12 -0.56 -4.83
CA PHE A 319 -10.41 0.59 -5.68
C PHE A 319 -11.85 0.58 -6.15
N MET A 320 -12.29 1.73 -6.64
CA MET A 320 -13.53 1.86 -7.38
C MET A 320 -13.22 2.23 -8.82
N ASN A 321 -13.61 1.39 -9.79
CA ASN A 321 -13.58 1.78 -11.20
C ASN A 321 -14.59 2.92 -11.44
N LEU A 322 -14.10 4.16 -11.49
CA LEU A 322 -14.96 5.35 -11.52
C LEU A 322 -15.81 5.42 -12.79
N SER A 323 -15.24 5.02 -13.92
CA SER A 323 -15.96 4.95 -15.20
C SER A 323 -17.14 3.98 -15.11
N LEU A 324 -16.91 2.79 -14.54
CA LEU A 324 -17.93 1.77 -14.37
C LEU A 324 -19.00 2.21 -13.37
N ALA A 325 -18.60 2.75 -12.22
CA ALA A 325 -19.49 3.25 -11.17
C ALA A 325 -20.43 4.33 -11.69
N ASN A 326 -19.93 5.26 -12.50
CA ASN A 326 -20.74 6.30 -13.14
C ASN A 326 -21.69 5.72 -14.20
N SER A 327 -21.26 4.73 -15.00
CA SER A 327 -22.12 4.11 -16.01
C SER A 327 -23.25 3.24 -15.44
N GLN A 328 -23.04 2.66 -14.25
CA GLN A 328 -23.99 1.76 -13.59
C GLN A 328 -24.77 2.45 -12.46
N GLU A 329 -24.46 3.71 -12.15
CA GLU A 329 -25.00 4.47 -11.02
C GLU A 329 -24.86 3.75 -9.66
N SER A 330 -23.87 2.84 -9.54
CA SER A 330 -23.61 2.05 -8.34
C SER A 330 -22.11 2.04 -8.07
N PRO A 331 -21.65 2.57 -6.92
CA PRO A 331 -20.25 2.47 -6.56
C PRO A 331 -20.01 1.04 -6.08
N ARG A 332 -18.93 0.41 -6.54
CA ARG A 332 -18.47 -0.87 -6.03
C ARG A 332 -16.98 -0.76 -5.81
N TRP A 333 -16.58 -0.97 -4.56
CA TRP A 333 -15.19 -1.09 -4.19
C TRP A 333 -14.80 -2.55 -4.30
N GLU A 334 -13.76 -2.83 -5.07
CA GLU A 334 -13.29 -4.18 -5.35
C GLU A 334 -11.80 -4.29 -5.04
N LEU A 335 -11.37 -5.53 -4.77
CA LEU A 335 -9.96 -5.84 -4.58
C LEU A 335 -9.21 -5.51 -5.88
N GLU A 336 -8.23 -4.62 -5.80
CA GLU A 336 -7.30 -4.40 -6.91
C GLU A 336 -6.21 -5.49 -6.87
N TYR A 337 -5.48 -5.56 -5.75
CA TYR A 337 -4.46 -6.57 -5.54
C TYR A 337 -4.06 -6.74 -4.07
N ARG A 338 -3.48 -7.91 -3.80
CA ARG A 338 -2.69 -8.21 -2.61
C ARG A 338 -1.21 -8.20 -2.97
N LEU A 339 -0.37 -7.49 -2.23
CA LEU A 339 1.03 -7.24 -2.57
C LEU A 339 1.85 -8.53 -2.69
N THR A 340 1.71 -9.44 -1.72
CA THR A 340 2.45 -10.70 -1.71
C THR A 340 2.15 -11.57 -2.94
N GLU A 341 0.90 -11.59 -3.38
CA GLU A 341 0.44 -12.29 -4.58
C GLU A 341 0.92 -11.60 -5.86
N ALA A 342 0.72 -10.28 -5.95
CA ALA A 342 1.06 -9.49 -7.13
C ALA A 342 2.55 -9.56 -7.49
N TYR A 343 3.42 -9.58 -6.47
CA TYR A 343 4.85 -9.58 -6.67
C TYR A 343 5.54 -10.90 -6.29
N GLY A 344 4.81 -11.91 -5.81
CA GLY A 344 5.34 -13.23 -5.45
C GLY A 344 6.38 -13.17 -4.33
N VAL A 345 6.12 -12.36 -3.30
CA VAL A 345 7.01 -12.12 -2.16
C VAL A 345 6.33 -12.57 -0.86
N PRO A 346 7.09 -13.00 0.17
CA PRO A 346 6.50 -13.61 1.37
C PRO A 346 5.91 -12.60 2.36
N ASP A 347 6.32 -11.34 2.29
CA ASP A 347 5.85 -10.27 3.18
C ASP A 347 6.01 -8.88 2.53
N ALA A 348 5.63 -7.82 3.23
CA ALA A 348 5.79 -6.42 2.83
C ALA A 348 7.04 -5.75 3.43
N GLY A 349 8.05 -6.54 3.86
CA GLY A 349 9.29 -6.01 4.43
C GLY A 349 10.30 -5.52 3.38
N ALA A 350 11.31 -4.75 3.80
CA ALA A 350 12.29 -4.13 2.90
C ALA A 350 13.03 -5.14 1.98
N ARG A 351 13.34 -6.35 2.45
CA ARG A 351 13.96 -7.40 1.61
C ARG A 351 13.02 -7.92 0.52
N SER A 352 11.76 -8.11 0.86
CA SER A 352 10.70 -8.52 -0.08
C SER A 352 10.45 -7.43 -1.10
N MET A 353 10.36 -6.17 -0.67
CA MET A 353 10.15 -5.03 -1.56
C MET A 353 11.36 -4.74 -2.47
N HIS A 354 12.58 -4.98 -2.00
CA HIS A 354 13.75 -4.99 -2.88
C HIS A 354 13.63 -6.06 -3.97
N SER A 355 13.17 -7.27 -3.62
CA SER A 355 12.94 -8.36 -4.58
C SER A 355 11.84 -8.01 -5.59
N ALA A 356 10.75 -7.37 -5.14
CA ALA A 356 9.70 -6.85 -6.01
C ALA A 356 10.25 -5.80 -6.98
N LEU A 357 11.05 -4.85 -6.51
CA LEU A 357 11.73 -3.86 -7.34
C LEU A 357 12.66 -4.49 -8.37
N THR A 358 13.48 -5.48 -7.97
CA THR A 358 14.34 -6.19 -8.93
C THR A 358 13.51 -6.83 -10.04
N ARG A 359 12.35 -7.41 -9.72
CA ARG A 359 11.43 -7.98 -10.71
C ARG A 359 10.79 -6.90 -11.59
N ILE A 360 10.33 -5.79 -11.02
CA ILE A 360 9.82 -4.63 -11.79
C ILE A 360 10.90 -4.14 -12.76
N ALA A 361 12.15 -4.00 -12.31
CA ALA A 361 13.25 -3.49 -13.11
C ALA A 361 13.70 -4.43 -14.24
N THR A 362 13.45 -5.74 -14.14
CA THR A 362 14.00 -6.75 -15.08
C THR A 362 12.97 -7.56 -15.85
N ASN A 363 11.70 -7.57 -15.43
CA ASN A 363 10.63 -8.37 -16.04
C ASN A 363 9.49 -7.48 -16.55
N GLN A 364 9.24 -7.47 -17.86
CA GLN A 364 8.21 -6.62 -18.48
C GLN A 364 6.81 -6.88 -17.93
N GLY A 365 6.44 -8.13 -17.63
CA GLY A 365 5.13 -8.46 -17.08
C GLY A 365 4.93 -7.90 -15.67
N THR A 366 5.97 -7.92 -14.85
CA THR A 366 5.94 -7.37 -13.49
C THR A 366 5.96 -5.83 -13.52
N LEU A 367 6.75 -5.23 -14.42
CA LEU A 367 6.71 -3.79 -14.69
C LEU A 367 5.31 -3.34 -15.09
N GLN A 368 4.70 -4.03 -16.06
CA GLN A 368 3.38 -3.68 -16.56
C GLN A 368 2.32 -3.79 -15.46
N ARG A 369 2.38 -4.85 -14.63
CA ARG A 369 1.49 -5.01 -13.48
C ARG A 369 1.63 -3.84 -12.50
N TYR A 370 2.85 -3.51 -12.11
CA TYR A 370 3.12 -2.35 -11.26
C TYR A 370 2.62 -1.04 -11.88
N TYR A 371 2.85 -0.82 -13.18
CA TYR A 371 2.42 0.41 -13.86
C TYR A 371 0.89 0.55 -13.91
N VAL A 372 0.16 -0.54 -14.14
CA VAL A 372 -1.31 -0.56 -14.08
C VAL A 372 -1.77 -0.16 -12.67
N TYR A 373 -1.25 -0.81 -11.63
CA TYR A 373 -1.59 -0.51 -10.24
C TYR A 373 -1.16 0.89 -9.80
N ASN A 374 -0.09 1.44 -10.38
CA ASN A 374 0.38 2.80 -10.07
C ASN A 374 -0.70 3.87 -10.32
N SER A 375 -1.54 3.68 -11.33
CA SER A 375 -2.70 4.55 -11.61
C SER A 375 -4.01 4.02 -11.01
N VAL A 376 -3.92 3.05 -10.12
CA VAL A 376 -5.08 2.32 -9.57
C VAL A 376 -5.93 1.72 -10.70
N SER A 377 -5.26 1.05 -11.64
CA SER A 377 -5.89 0.41 -12.80
C SER A 377 -6.66 1.37 -13.74
N TYR A 378 -6.32 2.66 -13.73
CA TYR A 378 -6.86 3.66 -14.66
C TYR A 378 -6.19 3.60 -16.04
N ASP A 379 -4.86 3.71 -16.06
CA ASP A 379 -4.05 3.69 -17.27
C ASP A 379 -3.56 2.26 -17.56
N LEU A 380 -4.10 1.69 -18.64
CA LEU A 380 -3.76 0.34 -19.09
C LEU A 380 -2.72 0.34 -20.22
N ALA A 381 -2.17 1.51 -20.57
CA ALA A 381 -1.14 1.62 -21.60
C ALA A 381 0.14 0.86 -21.21
N SER A 382 0.90 0.44 -22.21
CA SER A 382 2.16 -0.27 -22.00
C SER A 382 3.26 0.66 -21.48
N CYS A 383 3.90 0.29 -20.38
CA CYS A 383 5.09 0.99 -19.86
C CYS A 383 6.34 0.52 -20.61
N GLY A 384 6.83 1.35 -21.53
CA GLY A 384 8.09 1.14 -22.25
C GLY A 384 9.33 1.60 -21.47
N GLU A 385 10.50 1.60 -22.11
CA GLU A 385 11.78 1.91 -21.45
C GLU A 385 11.88 3.31 -20.81
N PRO A 386 11.37 4.40 -21.41
CA PRO A 386 11.37 5.71 -20.74
C PRO A 386 10.57 5.69 -19.43
N CYS A 387 9.40 5.06 -19.45
CA CYS A 387 8.55 4.85 -18.28
C CYS A 387 9.24 3.94 -17.24
N ARG A 388 9.82 2.81 -17.67
CA ARG A 388 10.61 1.92 -16.79
C ARG A 388 11.68 2.71 -16.03
N THR A 389 12.44 3.53 -16.76
CA THR A 389 13.54 4.32 -16.20
C THR A 389 13.03 5.28 -15.12
N GLU A 390 11.95 6.02 -15.40
CA GLU A 390 11.35 6.97 -14.47
C GLU A 390 10.88 6.30 -13.18
N HIS A 391 10.12 5.20 -13.32
CA HIS A 391 9.59 4.48 -12.17
C HIS A 391 10.69 3.76 -11.38
N VAL A 392 11.58 3.01 -12.02
CA VAL A 392 12.64 2.26 -11.34
C VAL A 392 13.58 3.20 -10.61
N CYS A 393 14.01 4.30 -11.23
CA CYS A 393 14.90 5.26 -10.57
C CYS A 393 14.23 5.95 -9.40
N ALA A 394 12.95 6.36 -9.51
CA ALA A 394 12.23 6.97 -8.41
C ALA A 394 12.04 5.98 -7.23
N ILE A 395 11.70 4.72 -7.50
CA ILE A 395 11.55 3.69 -6.45
C ILE A 395 12.88 3.42 -5.75
N GLN A 396 13.97 3.29 -6.53
CA GLN A 396 15.28 2.88 -6.04
C GLN A 396 16.04 4.01 -5.32
N GLN A 397 15.95 5.24 -5.83
CA GLN A 397 16.86 6.33 -5.47
C GLN A 397 16.10 7.54 -4.92
N VAL A 398 16.09 7.66 -3.60
CA VAL A 398 15.54 8.83 -2.89
C VAL A 398 16.57 9.98 -2.83
N ALA A 399 17.86 9.67 -2.85
CA ALA A 399 18.93 10.68 -2.88
C ALA A 399 19.05 11.31 -4.27
N PHE A 400 19.28 12.64 -4.32
CA PHE A 400 19.22 13.41 -5.56
C PHE A 400 20.30 12.99 -6.56
N ASP A 401 21.56 12.95 -6.14
CA ASP A 401 22.68 12.52 -6.99
C ASP A 401 22.54 11.09 -7.50
N ALA A 402 22.05 10.18 -6.65
CA ALA A 402 21.88 8.78 -7.00
C ALA A 402 20.73 8.59 -8.00
N TYR A 403 19.65 9.37 -7.87
CA TYR A 403 18.56 9.40 -8.84
C TYR A 403 19.03 9.94 -10.20
N ALA A 404 19.77 11.05 -10.21
CA ALA A 404 20.34 11.60 -11.43
C ALA A 404 21.28 10.61 -12.13
N THR A 405 22.15 9.93 -11.37
CA THR A 405 23.03 8.87 -11.88
C THR A 405 22.24 7.70 -12.45
N CYS A 406 21.14 7.30 -11.79
CA CYS A 406 20.27 6.24 -12.29
C CYS A 406 19.66 6.59 -13.65
N LEU A 407 19.11 7.79 -13.81
CA LEU A 407 18.54 8.24 -15.09
C LEU A 407 19.57 8.21 -16.23
N GLN A 408 20.82 8.59 -15.93
CA GLN A 408 21.92 8.57 -16.91
C GLN A 408 22.31 7.16 -17.31
N ALA A 409 22.38 6.22 -16.37
CA ALA A 409 22.74 4.83 -16.64
C ALA A 409 21.80 4.19 -17.67
N PHE A 410 20.49 4.39 -17.53
CA PHE A 410 19.48 3.91 -18.49
C PHE A 410 19.57 4.60 -19.85
N ALA A 411 19.98 5.88 -19.91
CA ALA A 411 20.19 6.57 -21.17
C ALA A 411 21.40 6.02 -21.98
N THR A 412 22.36 5.39 -21.30
CA THR A 412 23.59 4.85 -21.91
C THR A 412 23.54 3.35 -22.21
N ALA A 413 22.48 2.64 -21.83
CA ALA A 413 22.36 1.22 -22.07
C ALA A 413 22.24 0.95 -23.60
N PRO A 414 23.11 0.12 -24.20
CA PRO A 414 23.03 -0.18 -25.62
C PRO A 414 21.75 -0.94 -25.95
N GLU A 415 21.01 -0.47 -26.97
CA GLU A 415 19.91 -1.21 -27.60
C GLU A 415 20.36 -2.65 -27.92
N PRO A 416 19.57 -3.68 -27.58
CA PRO A 416 19.90 -5.04 -27.98
C PRO A 416 19.87 -5.11 -29.51
N LEU A 417 21.03 -5.33 -30.12
CA LEU A 417 21.18 -5.65 -31.54
C LEU A 417 20.28 -6.85 -31.86
N LEU A 418 19.15 -6.62 -32.53
CA LEU A 418 18.41 -7.69 -33.19
C LEU A 418 19.40 -8.44 -34.11
N PRO A 419 19.55 -9.76 -34.00
CA PRO A 419 20.32 -10.50 -34.99
C PRO A 419 19.54 -10.45 -36.31
N LEU A 420 20.04 -9.68 -37.27
CA LEU A 420 19.73 -9.78 -38.70
C LEU A 420 20.18 -11.15 -39.20
N LEU A 421 19.41 -12.19 -38.90
CA LEU A 421 19.54 -13.52 -39.48
C LEU A 421 18.26 -13.83 -40.24
N LEU A 422 18.14 -13.32 -41.47
CA LEU A 422 17.26 -13.83 -42.54
C LEU A 422 17.53 -13.08 -43.85
N ALA A 423 18.69 -13.33 -44.47
CA ALA A 423 18.92 -13.00 -45.88
C ALA A 423 20.11 -13.81 -46.46
N SER A 424 20.04 -15.14 -46.42
CA SER A 424 21.00 -16.00 -47.14
C SER A 424 20.45 -17.40 -47.44
N PHE A 425 19.19 -17.50 -47.86
CA PHE A 425 18.63 -18.76 -48.40
C PHE A 425 17.68 -18.52 -49.58
N LEU A 426 18.06 -17.68 -50.55
CA LEU A 426 17.37 -17.59 -51.85
C LEU A 426 18.39 -17.16 -52.90
N GLY A 427 19.26 -18.10 -53.30
CA GLY A 427 20.32 -17.82 -54.28
C GLY A 427 21.14 -19.04 -54.65
N LEU A 428 20.54 -20.23 -54.69
CA LEU A 428 21.20 -21.43 -55.22
C LEU A 428 20.18 -22.36 -55.90
N HIS A 429 19.37 -21.82 -56.81
CA HIS A 429 18.48 -22.58 -57.71
C HIS A 429 18.48 -21.94 -59.11
N ALA A 430 19.66 -21.66 -59.65
CA ALA A 430 19.85 -21.29 -61.05
C ALA A 430 21.18 -21.86 -61.53
N LEU A 431 21.20 -23.17 -61.79
CA LEU A 431 22.12 -23.90 -62.67
C LEU A 431 21.64 -25.35 -62.66
N LEU A 432 21.12 -25.81 -63.82
CA LEU A 432 20.49 -27.10 -64.19
C LEU A 432 19.07 -26.79 -64.72
N ALA A 433 18.72 -26.90 -66.00
CA ALA A 433 19.30 -27.45 -67.22
C ALA A 433 18.38 -27.00 -68.40
N PRO A 434 18.57 -27.41 -69.67
CA PRO A 434 19.80 -27.71 -70.44
C PRO A 434 20.15 -26.63 -71.47
#